data_AF-A0A956EM39-F1
#
_entry.id   AF-A0A956EM39-F1
#
_cell.length_a   1.000
_cell.length_b   1.000
_cell.length_c   1.000
_cell.angle_alpha   90.00
_cell.angle_beta   90.00
_cell.angle_gamma   90.00
#
_symmetry.space_group_name_H-M   'P 1'
#
loop_
_entity.id
_entity.type
_entity.pdbx_description
1 polymer ?
#
loop_
_entity_poly.entity_id
_entity_poly.type
_entity_poly.pdbx_seq_one_letter_code
_entity_poly.pdbx_strand_id
1 'polypeptide(L)'
;MDRDRAAEADPEAAGHLLLEAEEGGDAGVEADPADRGEHRRRPAGEDLDRLAARPRDRQALLEERGALGAIEDRVIEIGHSDRSKTVIEPYWSDQWFVRMGDVPGGIVLGRGTSGEQTSAGLAQAAIDAVAGDWRSPSGRKLVFHPDGERYANTYLRWLEEKRDWCISRQLWWGHRIPIWQRAVDPAQLETVRGRLEALDARDDVCVRMLQTDGSVEVL
;
A
#
# COMPACT_ATOMS: atom_id res chain seq x y z
N MET A 1 10.66 -45.23 1.63
CA MET A 1 9.33 -44.61 1.55
C MET A 1 8.92 -44.37 2.98
N ASP A 2 9.31 -43.23 3.53
CA ASP A 2 8.85 -42.79 4.84
C ASP A 2 8.51 -41.32 4.73
N ARG A 3 7.26 -41.04 5.08
CA ARG A 3 6.72 -39.70 5.34
C ARG A 3 7.27 -39.23 6.68
N ASP A 4 7.09 -37.94 6.96
CA ASP A 4 7.39 -37.28 8.23
C ASP A 4 8.81 -36.68 8.36
N ARG A 5 8.93 -35.46 7.85
CA ARG A 5 9.53 -34.35 8.58
C ARG A 5 8.81 -33.07 8.19
N ALA A 6 7.83 -32.69 9.00
CA ALA A 6 7.23 -31.36 8.98
C ALA A 6 8.35 -30.34 9.21
N ALA A 7 8.50 -29.39 8.29
CA ALA A 7 9.29 -28.20 8.54
C ALA A 7 8.47 -27.33 9.49
N GLU A 8 8.88 -27.31 10.75
CA GLU A 8 8.39 -26.36 11.75
C GLU A 8 8.85 -24.97 11.29
N ALA A 9 7.92 -24.14 10.83
CA ALA A 9 8.19 -22.76 10.47
C ALA A 9 8.40 -21.96 11.75
N ASP A 10 9.58 -21.36 11.89
CA ASP A 10 9.93 -20.45 12.97
C ASP A 10 9.17 -19.12 12.80
N PRO A 11 8.28 -18.74 13.74
CA PRO A 11 7.42 -17.57 13.61
C PRO A 11 8.12 -16.21 13.82
N GLU A 12 9.44 -16.16 14.11
CA GLU A 12 10.15 -14.89 14.37
C GLU A 12 10.96 -14.30 13.18
N ALA A 13 10.97 -14.95 12.02
CA ALA A 13 11.65 -14.44 10.83
C ALA A 13 10.78 -13.47 10.02
N ALA A 14 10.25 -12.41 10.63
CA ALA A 14 9.55 -11.34 9.91
C ALA A 14 10.59 -10.31 9.40
N GLY A 15 10.84 -10.24 8.09
CA GLY A 15 11.80 -9.24 7.61
C GLY A 15 12.06 -9.15 6.12
N HIS A 16 11.43 -8.16 5.50
CA HIS A 16 11.80 -7.47 4.25
C HIS A 16 11.40 -8.08 2.90
N LEU A 17 10.69 -9.21 2.86
CA LEU A 17 10.03 -9.62 1.62
C LEU A 17 8.62 -9.03 1.54
N LEU A 18 8.28 -8.46 0.39
CA LEU A 18 6.93 -7.96 0.11
C LEU A 18 5.89 -9.10 0.16
N LEU A 19 6.32 -10.36 -0.05
CA LEU A 19 5.48 -11.55 0.07
C LEU A 19 5.08 -11.85 1.52
N GLU A 20 5.98 -11.61 2.49
CA GLU A 20 5.71 -11.87 3.92
C GLU A 20 4.71 -10.86 4.50
N ALA A 21 4.65 -9.65 3.95
CA ALA A 21 3.64 -8.66 4.31
C ALA A 21 2.22 -9.04 3.84
N GLU A 22 2.08 -9.99 2.91
CA GLU A 22 0.80 -10.40 2.33
C GLU A 22 0.26 -11.71 2.90
N GLU A 23 1.10 -12.62 3.39
CA GLU A 23 0.65 -13.87 4.03
C GLU A 23 0.03 -13.65 5.42
N GLY A 24 0.24 -12.48 6.04
CA GLY A 24 -0.37 -12.05 7.31
C GLY A 24 -1.82 -11.55 7.20
N GLY A 25 -2.67 -12.25 6.44
CA GLY A 25 -4.11 -11.98 6.42
C GLY A 25 -4.76 -12.22 7.78
N ASP A 26 -5.46 -11.21 8.30
CA ASP A 26 -6.34 -11.18 9.49
C ASP A 26 -5.72 -11.51 10.87
N ALA A 27 -4.48 -12.01 10.92
CA ALA A 27 -3.67 -12.03 12.14
C ALA A 27 -2.74 -10.81 12.11
N GLY A 28 -3.14 -9.73 12.78
CA GLY A 28 -2.33 -8.51 12.88
C GLY A 28 -0.93 -8.81 13.41
N VAL A 29 0.05 -8.86 12.52
CA VAL A 29 1.46 -8.77 12.89
C VAL A 29 1.69 -7.32 13.27
N GLU A 30 1.77 -7.08 14.57
CA GLU A 30 2.01 -5.74 15.12
C GLU A 30 3.39 -5.29 14.69
N ALA A 31 3.45 -4.16 13.95
CA ALA A 31 4.71 -3.58 13.55
C ALA A 31 5.54 -3.24 14.79
N ASP A 32 6.81 -3.65 14.82
CA ASP A 32 7.74 -3.31 15.91
C ASP A 32 7.67 -1.78 16.14
N PRO A 33 7.27 -1.33 17.34
CA PRO A 33 7.18 0.09 17.65
C PRO A 33 8.49 0.85 17.41
N ALA A 34 9.64 0.15 17.39
CA ALA A 34 10.95 0.72 17.09
C ALA A 34 11.18 1.09 15.61
N ASP A 35 10.32 0.66 14.68
CA ASP A 35 10.42 0.99 13.25
C ASP A 35 9.58 2.22 12.85
N ARG A 36 8.85 2.81 13.82
CA ARG A 36 8.10 4.06 13.65
C ARG A 36 9.02 5.28 13.69
N GLY A 37 9.85 5.42 12.66
CA GLY A 37 10.53 6.67 12.33
C GLY A 37 11.79 7.00 13.13
N GLU A 38 12.27 6.12 14.01
CA GLU A 38 13.58 6.28 14.61
C GLU A 38 14.59 5.45 13.81
N HIS A 39 15.58 6.12 13.20
CA HIS A 39 16.76 5.43 12.66
C HIS A 39 17.23 4.45 13.72
N ARG A 40 17.23 3.14 13.42
CA ARG A 40 17.99 2.15 14.19
C ARG A 40 19.45 2.59 14.12
N ARG A 41 19.86 3.47 15.04
CA ARG A 41 21.24 3.96 15.14
C ARG A 41 22.06 2.74 15.48
N ARG A 42 22.85 2.29 14.50
CA ARG A 42 23.79 1.21 14.72
C ARG A 42 24.72 1.58 15.88
N PRO A 43 25.08 0.63 16.76
CA PRO A 43 26.20 0.82 17.66
C PRO A 43 27.45 1.13 16.82
N ALA A 44 28.28 2.04 17.31
CA ALA A 44 29.40 2.63 16.58
C ALA A 44 30.39 1.58 16.06
N GLY A 45 30.42 1.40 14.73
CA GLY A 45 31.38 0.59 13.98
C GLY A 45 31.12 0.79 12.49
N GLU A 46 32.18 1.14 11.75
CA GLU A 46 32.29 1.43 10.30
C GLU A 46 30.97 1.72 9.53
N ASP A 47 30.84 2.94 8.99
CA ASP A 47 29.78 3.32 8.05
C ASP A 47 29.90 2.52 6.73
N LEU A 48 29.47 1.26 6.78
CA LEU A 48 29.35 0.39 5.63
C LEU A 48 28.01 0.65 4.95
N ASP A 49 28.05 0.75 3.63
CA ASP A 49 26.84 0.75 2.81
C ASP A 49 25.96 -0.46 3.15
N ARG A 50 24.65 -0.25 3.10
CA ARG A 50 23.64 -1.24 3.50
C ARG A 50 23.80 -2.58 2.78
N LEU A 51 24.26 -2.56 1.52
CA LEU A 51 24.47 -3.75 0.70
C LEU A 51 25.66 -4.59 1.17
N ALA A 52 26.67 -3.97 1.76
CA ALA A 52 27.81 -4.65 2.35
C ALA A 52 27.54 -5.10 3.80
N ALA A 53 26.79 -4.29 4.54
CA ALA A 53 26.55 -4.54 5.95
C ALA A 53 25.53 -5.66 6.20
N ARG A 54 24.43 -5.73 5.43
CA ARG A 54 23.37 -6.74 5.65
C ARG A 54 23.86 -8.18 5.55
N PRO A 55 24.63 -8.60 4.52
CA PRO A 55 25.14 -9.96 4.45
C PRO A 55 26.10 -10.26 5.61
N ARG A 56 26.99 -9.32 5.95
CA ARG A 56 27.96 -9.45 7.04
C ARG A 56 27.28 -9.63 8.40
N ASP A 57 26.37 -8.73 8.75
CA ASP A 57 25.68 -8.73 10.04
C ASP A 57 24.81 -9.99 10.19
N ARG A 58 24.11 -10.38 9.11
CA ARG A 58 23.30 -11.60 9.08
C ARG A 58 24.15 -12.85 9.27
N GLN A 59 25.25 -12.96 8.53
CA GLN A 59 26.16 -14.09 8.64
C GLN A 59 26.72 -14.20 10.05
N ALA A 60 27.23 -13.11 10.62
CA ALA A 60 27.78 -13.09 11.98
C ALA A 60 26.75 -13.53 13.03
N LEU A 61 25.51 -13.03 12.93
CA LEU A 61 24.42 -13.41 13.84
C LEU A 61 24.07 -14.90 13.73
N LEU A 62 24.00 -15.44 12.51
CA LEU A 62 23.68 -16.85 12.28
C LEU A 62 24.81 -17.78 12.73
N GLU A 63 26.08 -17.36 12.58
CA GLU A 63 27.25 -18.08 13.09
C GLU A 63 27.26 -18.10 14.62
N GLU A 64 27.04 -16.96 15.27
CA GLU A 64 26.97 -16.86 16.74
C GLU A 64 25.90 -17.80 17.33
N ARG A 65 24.75 -17.91 16.65
CA ARG A 65 23.64 -18.78 17.06
C ARG A 65 23.82 -20.24 16.66
N GLY A 66 24.88 -20.59 15.93
CA GLY A 66 25.07 -21.93 15.37
C GLY A 66 23.97 -22.35 14.37
N ALA A 67 23.26 -21.37 13.79
CA ALA A 67 22.13 -21.56 12.89
C ALA A 67 22.51 -21.43 11.40
N LEU A 68 23.78 -21.13 11.10
CA LEU A 68 24.26 -21.04 9.72
C LEU A 68 24.50 -22.44 9.13
N GLY A 69 23.64 -22.87 8.21
CA GLY A 69 23.79 -24.14 7.49
C GLY A 69 24.80 -24.07 6.34
N ALA A 70 24.53 -23.23 5.35
CA ALA A 70 25.39 -23.03 4.18
C ALA A 70 25.22 -21.61 3.60
N ILE A 71 26.26 -21.13 2.92
CA ILE A 71 26.22 -19.89 2.13
C ILE A 71 26.40 -20.28 0.67
N GLU A 72 25.48 -19.84 -0.17
CA GLU A 72 25.46 -20.15 -1.60
C GLU A 72 25.23 -18.87 -2.41
N ASP A 73 25.97 -18.74 -3.50
CA ASP A 73 25.75 -17.66 -4.46
C ASP A 73 24.47 -17.92 -5.26
N ARG A 74 23.62 -16.90 -5.38
CA ARG A 74 22.35 -16.97 -6.11
C ARG A 74 22.15 -15.74 -6.97
N VAL A 75 21.72 -15.97 -8.21
CA VAL A 75 21.21 -14.90 -9.07
C VAL A 75 19.73 -14.73 -8.75
N ILE A 76 19.35 -13.56 -8.25
CA ILE A 76 17.97 -13.22 -7.91
C ILE A 76 17.54 -11.97 -8.68
N GLU A 77 16.27 -11.95 -9.08
CA GLU A 77 15.65 -10.77 -9.67
C GLU A 77 15.33 -9.77 -8.56
N ILE A 78 15.94 -8.59 -8.61
CA ILE A 78 15.75 -7.52 -7.61
C ILE A 78 15.03 -6.35 -8.26
N GLY A 79 14.01 -5.83 -7.57
CA GLY A 79 13.30 -4.63 -7.99
C GLY A 79 14.20 -3.40 -7.95
N HIS A 80 14.24 -2.65 -9.05
CA HIS A 80 14.98 -1.40 -9.15
C HIS A 80 14.05 -0.22 -9.42
N SER A 81 14.40 0.95 -8.87
CA SER A 81 13.74 2.20 -9.18
C SER A 81 13.85 2.47 -10.67
N ASP A 82 12.72 2.66 -11.35
CA ASP A 82 12.75 2.93 -12.78
C ASP A 82 13.58 4.19 -13.12
N ARG A 83 13.58 5.20 -12.24
CA ARG A 83 14.29 6.47 -12.48
C ARG A 83 15.77 6.41 -12.13
N SER A 84 16.09 6.01 -10.89
CA SER A 84 17.47 6.06 -10.38
C SER A 84 18.24 4.76 -10.61
N LYS A 85 17.54 3.68 -11.01
CA LYS A 85 18.07 2.31 -11.12
C LYS A 85 18.69 1.78 -9.83
N THR A 86 18.38 2.40 -8.69
CA THR A 86 18.79 1.92 -7.37
C THR A 86 17.89 0.77 -6.92
N VAL A 87 18.46 -0.21 -6.22
CA VAL A 87 17.71 -1.31 -5.58
C VAL A 87 16.65 -0.75 -4.63
N ILE A 88 15.40 -1.14 -4.86
CA ILE A 88 14.24 -0.85 -4.01
C ILE A 88 14.19 -1.90 -2.90
N GLU A 89 13.86 -1.46 -1.70
CA GLU A 89 13.55 -2.34 -0.58
C GLU A 89 12.21 -1.92 0.02
N PRO A 90 11.38 -2.87 0.47
CA PRO A 90 10.20 -2.56 1.23
C PRO A 90 10.56 -1.80 2.50
N TYR A 91 9.82 -0.74 2.78
CA TYR A 91 9.98 0.07 3.99
C TYR A 91 8.59 0.44 4.51
N TRP A 92 8.37 0.22 5.81
CA TRP A 92 7.12 0.55 6.45
C TRP A 92 7.08 2.04 6.77
N SER A 93 6.05 2.70 6.26
CA SER A 93 5.84 4.13 6.49
C SER A 93 4.37 4.46 6.29
N ASP A 94 3.91 5.49 6.99
CA ASP A 94 2.56 6.00 6.80
C ASP A 94 2.45 6.66 5.42
N GLN A 95 1.54 6.15 4.60
CA GLN A 95 1.33 6.58 3.23
C GLN A 95 -0.17 6.75 2.95
N TRP A 96 -0.48 7.58 1.96
CA TRP A 96 -1.85 7.79 1.48
C TRP A 96 -2.13 6.86 0.31
N PHE A 97 -3.24 6.13 0.41
CA PHE A 97 -3.68 5.18 -0.58
C PHE A 97 -5.07 5.53 -1.11
N VAL A 98 -5.29 5.24 -2.38
CA VAL A 98 -6.62 5.21 -2.98
C VAL A 98 -7.09 3.76 -2.96
N ARG A 99 -8.24 3.52 -2.31
CA ARG A 99 -8.92 2.23 -2.30
C ARG A 99 -9.36 1.90 -3.72
N MET A 100 -8.84 0.79 -4.21
CA MET A 100 -8.84 0.48 -5.62
C MET A 100 -9.93 -0.53 -5.99
N GLY A 101 -10.24 -1.44 -5.08
CA GLY A 101 -11.35 -2.39 -5.18
C GLY A 101 -12.71 -1.75 -4.87
N ASP A 102 -13.66 -2.61 -4.54
CA ASP A 102 -15.03 -2.21 -4.23
C ASP A 102 -15.12 -1.48 -2.88
N VAL A 103 -16.03 -0.52 -2.82
CA VAL A 103 -16.32 0.26 -1.62
C VAL A 103 -17.81 0.17 -1.27
N PRO A 104 -18.17 0.10 0.02
CA PRO A 104 -19.57 0.16 0.44
C PRO A 104 -20.25 1.43 -0.08
N GLY A 105 -21.41 1.28 -0.72
CA GLY A 105 -22.12 2.39 -1.36
C GLY A 105 -21.62 2.75 -2.78
N GLY A 106 -20.54 2.12 -3.23
CA GLY A 106 -19.95 2.34 -4.55
C GLY A 106 -19.32 3.72 -4.70
N ILE A 107 -18.95 4.04 -5.94
CA ILE A 107 -18.42 5.34 -6.34
C ILE A 107 -19.35 6.00 -7.34
N VAL A 108 -19.37 7.34 -7.33
CA VAL A 108 -20.05 8.15 -8.34
C VAL A 108 -19.00 8.78 -9.25
N LEU A 109 -19.09 8.51 -10.54
CA LEU A 109 -18.24 9.10 -11.57
C LEU A 109 -19.02 10.19 -12.30
N GLY A 110 -18.35 11.29 -12.66
CA GLY A 110 -18.99 12.35 -13.43
C GLY A 110 -20.11 13.09 -12.71
N ARG A 111 -20.02 13.21 -11.37
CA ARG A 111 -21.05 13.86 -10.54
C ARG A 111 -21.44 15.24 -11.09
N GLY A 112 -22.75 15.49 -11.23
CA GLY A 112 -23.31 16.73 -11.73
C GLY A 112 -23.16 16.94 -13.25
N THR A 113 -22.68 15.93 -13.99
CA THR A 113 -22.55 15.98 -15.45
C THR A 113 -23.60 15.09 -16.12
N SER A 114 -23.78 15.26 -17.44
CA SER A 114 -24.64 14.38 -18.24
C SER A 114 -24.16 12.93 -18.33
N GLY A 115 -22.98 12.63 -17.78
CA GLY A 115 -22.41 11.28 -17.69
C GLY A 115 -22.22 10.78 -16.27
N GLU A 116 -23.04 11.27 -15.33
CA GLU A 116 -23.06 10.72 -13.98
C GLU A 116 -23.44 9.24 -13.99
N GLN A 117 -22.61 8.42 -13.34
CA GLN A 117 -22.82 6.98 -13.24
C GLN A 117 -22.23 6.42 -11.95
N THR A 118 -22.73 5.26 -11.53
CA THR A 118 -22.26 4.56 -10.34
C THR A 118 -21.54 3.26 -10.71
N SER A 119 -20.59 2.86 -9.88
CA SER A 119 -19.93 1.55 -9.97
C SER A 119 -19.52 1.07 -8.58
N ALA A 120 -19.28 -0.23 -8.41
CA ALA A 120 -18.91 -0.81 -7.13
C ALA A 120 -17.56 -0.27 -6.60
N GLY A 121 -16.63 0.05 -7.50
CA GLY A 121 -15.30 0.55 -7.14
C GLY A 121 -14.55 1.12 -8.35
N LEU A 122 -13.36 1.66 -8.10
CA LEU A 122 -12.54 2.27 -9.15
C LEU A 122 -12.03 1.23 -10.16
N ALA A 123 -11.72 0.01 -9.71
CA ALA A 123 -11.36 -1.10 -10.61
C ALA A 123 -12.52 -1.47 -11.50
N GLN A 124 -13.67 -1.73 -10.85
CA GLN A 124 -14.83 -2.28 -11.51
C GLN A 124 -15.34 -1.32 -12.58
N ALA A 125 -15.35 -0.01 -12.31
CA ALA A 125 -15.75 0.98 -13.31
C ALA A 125 -14.89 0.92 -14.60
N ALA A 126 -13.58 0.69 -14.44
CA ALA A 126 -12.66 0.59 -15.58
C ALA A 126 -12.78 -0.76 -16.30
N ILE A 127 -13.01 -1.85 -15.55
CA ILE A 127 -13.29 -3.18 -16.10
C ILE A 127 -14.58 -3.15 -16.92
N ASP A 128 -15.66 -2.60 -16.37
CA ASP A 128 -16.97 -2.51 -17.01
C ASP A 128 -16.90 -1.73 -18.33
N ALA A 129 -16.10 -0.66 -18.36
CA ALA A 129 -15.88 0.15 -19.55
C ALA A 129 -15.21 -0.63 -20.70
N VAL A 130 -14.47 -1.70 -20.37
CA VAL A 130 -13.69 -2.51 -21.33
C VAL A 130 -14.40 -3.82 -21.67
N ALA A 131 -14.67 -4.64 -20.66
CA ALA A 131 -15.18 -6.01 -20.81
C ALA A 131 -16.70 -6.04 -21.05
N GLY A 132 -17.42 -5.04 -20.56
CA GLY A 132 -18.88 -5.02 -20.60
C GLY A 132 -19.47 -4.48 -21.91
N ASP A 133 -20.80 -4.41 -21.91
CA ASP A 133 -21.59 -3.68 -22.90
C ASP A 133 -21.73 -2.19 -22.55
N TRP A 134 -20.91 -1.70 -21.60
CA TRP A 134 -20.95 -0.32 -21.18
C TRP A 134 -20.70 0.62 -22.36
N ARG A 135 -21.49 1.70 -22.39
CA ARG A 135 -21.37 2.78 -23.35
C ARG A 135 -21.42 4.09 -22.60
N SER A 136 -20.62 5.04 -23.05
CA SER A 136 -20.74 6.44 -22.60
C SER A 136 -22.15 6.98 -22.86
N PRO A 137 -22.55 8.08 -22.22
CA PRO A 137 -23.83 8.76 -22.53
C PRO A 137 -23.96 9.15 -24.01
N SER A 138 -22.83 9.33 -24.70
CA SER A 138 -22.76 9.57 -26.15
C SER A 138 -22.84 8.30 -27.02
N GLY A 139 -23.07 7.12 -26.43
CA GLY A 139 -23.15 5.82 -27.11
C GLY A 139 -21.80 5.17 -27.49
N ARG A 140 -20.68 5.84 -27.20
CA ARG A 140 -19.32 5.34 -27.51
C ARG A 140 -18.89 4.22 -26.55
N LYS A 141 -18.20 3.22 -27.08
CA LYS A 141 -17.52 2.14 -26.33
C LYS A 141 -16.01 2.37 -26.34
N LEU A 142 -15.31 1.99 -25.28
CA LEU A 142 -13.85 2.03 -25.23
C LEU A 142 -13.27 0.97 -26.18
N VAL A 143 -12.37 1.39 -27.06
CA VAL A 143 -11.70 0.52 -28.03
C VAL A 143 -10.20 0.76 -27.91
N PHE A 144 -9.43 -0.32 -27.77
CA PHE A 144 -7.98 -0.25 -27.76
C PHE A 144 -7.43 -0.39 -29.19
N HIS A 145 -6.34 0.33 -29.47
CA HIS A 145 -5.63 0.28 -30.73
C HIS A 145 -4.13 0.01 -30.49
N PRO A 146 -3.43 -0.68 -31.40
CA PRO A 146 -3.92 -1.19 -32.68
C PRO A 146 -4.79 -2.46 -32.59
N ASP A 147 -4.59 -3.31 -31.59
CA ASP A 147 -5.29 -4.59 -31.42
C ASP A 147 -6.24 -4.55 -30.21
N GLY A 148 -7.54 -4.44 -30.48
CA GLY A 148 -8.55 -4.28 -29.45
C GLY A 148 -8.59 -5.41 -28.43
N GLU A 149 -8.38 -6.65 -28.87
CA GLU A 149 -8.51 -7.83 -28.00
C GLU A 149 -7.27 -8.01 -27.13
N ARG A 150 -6.08 -7.93 -27.74
CA ARG A 150 -4.82 -8.14 -27.01
C ARG A 150 -4.60 -7.10 -25.91
N TYR A 151 -4.82 -5.81 -26.23
CA TYR A 151 -4.59 -4.74 -25.26
C TYR A 151 -5.70 -4.68 -24.21
N ALA A 152 -6.96 -4.97 -24.57
CA ALA A 152 -8.04 -5.09 -23.59
C ALA A 152 -7.74 -6.20 -22.57
N ASN A 153 -7.35 -7.40 -23.03
CA ASN A 153 -7.03 -8.53 -22.15
C ASN A 153 -5.84 -8.23 -21.22
N THR A 154 -4.82 -7.54 -21.71
CA THR A 154 -3.68 -7.11 -20.89
C THR A 154 -4.12 -6.12 -19.81
N TYR A 155 -4.96 -5.15 -20.17
CA TYR A 155 -5.48 -4.15 -19.26
C TYR A 155 -6.40 -4.74 -18.19
N LEU A 156 -7.29 -5.67 -18.58
CA LEU A 156 -8.20 -6.36 -17.66
C LEU A 156 -7.42 -7.19 -16.64
N ARG A 157 -6.48 -8.02 -17.08
CA ARG A 157 -5.61 -8.80 -16.17
C ARG A 157 -4.86 -7.92 -15.18
N TRP A 158 -4.36 -6.77 -15.64
CA TRP A 158 -3.70 -5.82 -14.74
C TRP A 158 -4.64 -5.24 -13.68
N LEU A 159 -5.91 -4.98 -14.03
CA LEU A 159 -6.91 -4.45 -13.11
C LEU A 159 -7.44 -5.49 -12.12
N GLU A 160 -7.55 -6.75 -12.52
CA GLU A 160 -8.05 -7.86 -11.69
C GLU A 160 -7.15 -8.11 -10.47
N GLU A 161 -5.83 -7.96 -10.62
CA GLU A 161 -4.85 -8.23 -9.56
C GLU A 161 -4.36 -6.97 -8.84
N LYS A 162 -4.98 -5.81 -9.09
CA LYS A 162 -4.43 -4.53 -8.64
C LYS A 162 -4.58 -4.35 -7.12
N ARG A 163 -3.56 -3.74 -6.51
CA ARG A 163 -3.56 -3.32 -5.09
C ARG A 163 -4.00 -1.88 -4.93
N ASP A 164 -4.24 -1.48 -3.68
CA ASP A 164 -4.52 -0.08 -3.33
C ASP A 164 -3.39 0.84 -3.77
N TRP A 165 -3.76 1.94 -4.43
CA TRP A 165 -2.80 2.78 -5.13
C TRP A 165 -2.19 3.79 -4.17
N CYS A 166 -0.91 3.59 -3.82
CA CYS A 166 -0.15 4.57 -3.06
C CYS A 166 0.05 5.86 -3.87
N ILE A 167 -0.54 6.97 -3.41
CA ILE A 167 -0.47 8.29 -4.06
C ILE A 167 0.51 9.24 -3.39
N SER A 168 0.93 8.97 -2.16
CA SER A 168 1.91 9.80 -1.45
C SER A 168 3.32 9.61 -2.00
N ARG A 169 4.06 10.70 -2.10
CA ARG A 169 5.46 10.71 -2.58
C ARG A 169 6.25 11.73 -1.77
N GLN A 170 7.39 11.32 -1.22
CA GLN A 170 8.31 12.17 -0.48
C GLN A 170 9.22 12.92 -1.48
N LEU A 171 8.60 13.79 -2.28
CA LEU A 171 9.25 14.56 -3.34
C LEU A 171 9.00 16.06 -3.14
N TRP A 172 9.92 16.87 -3.63
CA TRP A 172 9.82 18.34 -3.56
C TRP A 172 8.95 18.91 -4.69
N TRP A 173 8.89 18.21 -5.82
CA TRP A 173 8.11 18.61 -6.99
C TRP A 173 6.87 17.74 -7.14
N GLY A 174 5.70 18.37 -7.12
CA GLY A 174 4.40 17.72 -7.28
C GLY A 174 3.26 18.52 -6.66
N HIS A 175 2.05 18.00 -6.77
CA HIS A 175 0.89 18.57 -6.09
C HIS A 175 0.90 18.17 -4.61
N ARG A 176 0.74 19.15 -3.72
CA ARG A 176 0.54 18.88 -2.30
C ARG A 176 -0.84 18.26 -2.10
N ILE A 177 -0.90 17.10 -1.45
CA ILE A 177 -2.19 16.48 -1.09
C ILE A 177 -2.90 17.42 -0.12
N PRO A 178 -4.16 17.83 -0.38
CA PRO A 178 -4.89 18.81 0.42
C PRO A 178 -5.43 18.19 1.71
N ILE A 179 -4.53 17.87 2.63
CA ILE A 179 -4.86 17.30 3.93
C ILE A 179 -4.35 18.25 5.00
N TRP A 180 -5.18 18.46 6.01
CA TRP A 180 -4.84 19.21 7.21
C TRP A 180 -5.13 18.33 8.40
N GLN A 181 -4.20 18.32 9.36
CA GLN A 181 -4.36 17.58 10.60
C GLN A 181 -4.06 18.50 11.78
N ARG A 182 -4.73 18.24 12.91
CA ARG A 182 -4.49 18.95 14.15
C ARG A 182 -4.72 18.00 15.32
N ALA A 183 -3.73 17.92 16.22
CA ALA A 183 -3.93 17.29 17.52
C ALA A 183 -4.85 18.17 18.37
N VAL A 184 -5.83 17.54 19.01
CA VAL A 184 -6.84 18.22 19.84
C VAL A 184 -6.82 17.59 21.22
N ASP A 185 -6.87 18.42 22.25
CA ASP A 185 -7.04 17.96 23.63
C ASP A 185 -8.43 17.32 23.77
N PRO A 186 -8.56 16.13 24.39
CA PRO A 186 -9.85 15.51 24.67
C PRO A 186 -10.90 16.46 25.27
N ALA A 187 -10.50 17.43 26.09
CA ALA A 187 -11.42 18.43 26.67
C ALA A 187 -12.06 19.37 25.64
N GLN A 188 -11.43 19.54 24.47
CA GLN A 188 -11.91 20.39 23.37
C GLN A 188 -12.65 19.60 22.28
N LEU A 189 -12.67 18.26 22.39
CA LEU A 189 -13.14 17.37 21.34
C LEU A 189 -14.58 17.67 20.92
N GLU A 190 -15.50 17.86 21.88
CA GLU A 190 -16.90 18.13 21.60
C GLU A 190 -17.11 19.47 20.86
N THR A 191 -16.37 20.50 21.28
CA THR A 191 -16.43 21.82 20.63
C THR A 191 -15.88 21.78 19.21
N VAL A 192 -14.83 20.99 18.98
CA VAL A 192 -14.23 20.83 17.65
C VAL A 192 -15.12 19.97 16.77
N ARG A 193 -15.67 18.86 17.29
CA ARG A 193 -16.60 17.97 16.59
C ARG A 193 -17.78 18.73 16.00
N GLY A 194 -18.48 19.54 16.79
CA GLY A 194 -19.63 20.32 16.28
C GLY A 194 -19.27 21.32 15.17
N ARG A 195 -18.03 21.80 15.10
CA ARG A 195 -17.56 22.63 13.97
C ARG A 195 -17.18 21.80 12.74
N LEU A 196 -16.67 20.60 12.97
CA LEU A 196 -16.25 19.69 11.91
C LEU A 196 -17.45 19.03 11.22
N GLU A 197 -18.52 18.68 11.95
CA GLU A 197 -19.77 18.17 11.37
C GLU A 197 -20.38 19.16 10.37
N ALA A 198 -20.30 20.46 10.67
CA ALA A 198 -20.74 21.51 9.73
C ALA A 198 -19.87 21.58 8.46
N LEU A 199 -18.61 21.16 8.53
CA LEU A 199 -17.72 21.08 7.36
C LEU A 199 -17.90 19.77 6.60
N ASP A 200 -18.14 18.67 7.29
CA ASP A 200 -18.36 17.34 6.70
C ASP A 200 -19.69 17.27 5.93
N ALA A 201 -20.67 18.12 6.28
CA ALA A 201 -21.87 18.34 5.48
C ALA A 201 -21.60 18.88 4.06
N ARG A 202 -20.36 19.21 3.70
CA ARG A 202 -19.97 19.61 2.35
C ARG A 202 -19.48 18.41 1.56
N ASP A 203 -19.96 18.27 0.32
CA ASP A 203 -19.59 17.17 -0.58
C ASP A 203 -18.10 17.16 -1.02
N ASP A 204 -17.33 18.20 -0.70
CA ASP A 204 -15.93 18.39 -1.11
C ASP A 204 -14.91 18.22 0.02
N VAL A 205 -15.38 17.95 1.24
CA VAL A 205 -14.52 17.74 2.42
C VAL A 205 -14.90 16.40 3.05
N CYS A 206 -13.91 15.69 3.58
CA CYS A 206 -14.14 14.53 4.41
C CYS A 206 -13.37 14.74 5.71
N VAL A 207 -14.05 14.54 6.83
CA VAL A 207 -13.44 14.63 8.15
C VAL A 207 -13.28 13.25 8.76
N ARG A 208 -12.06 13.00 9.27
CA ARG A 208 -11.73 11.80 10.02
C ARG A 208 -11.15 12.16 11.37
N MET A 209 -11.59 11.44 12.40
CA MET A 209 -11.06 11.54 13.75
C MET A 209 -10.29 10.28 14.08
N LEU A 210 -8.98 10.44 14.30
CA LEU A 210 -8.11 9.37 14.79
C LEU A 210 -8.06 9.45 16.31
N GLN A 211 -8.47 8.39 16.98
CA GLN A 211 -8.38 8.27 18.43
C GLN A 211 -7.00 7.76 18.87
N THR A 212 -6.69 7.91 20.15
CA THR A 212 -5.40 7.52 20.73
C THR A 212 -5.18 6.01 20.74
N ASP A 213 -6.25 5.21 20.66
CA ASP A 213 -6.21 3.76 20.54
C ASP A 213 -6.01 3.30 19.08
N GLY A 214 -5.88 4.24 18.14
CA GLY A 214 -5.71 3.97 16.70
C GLY A 214 -7.02 3.77 15.94
N SER A 215 -8.17 3.80 16.62
CA SER A 215 -9.47 3.73 15.95
C SER A 215 -9.74 5.02 15.14
N VAL A 216 -10.39 4.86 13.98
CA VAL A 216 -10.76 5.96 13.10
C VAL A 216 -12.27 6.04 13.00
N GLU A 217 -12.81 7.20 13.35
CA GLU A 217 -14.22 7.56 13.15
C GLU A 217 -14.31 8.50 11.94
N VAL A 218 -15.20 8.20 11.01
CA VAL A 218 -15.60 9.13 9.94
C VAL A 218 -16.83 9.85 10.47
N LEU A 219 -16.80 11.19 10.45
CA LEU A 219 -17.95 12.01 10.87
C LEU A 219 -19.08 11.95 9.85
#